data_AF-A0A7S1AJP1-F1
#
_entry.id   AF-A0A7S1AJP1-F1
#
_cell.length_a   1.000
_cell.length_b   1.000
_cell.length_c   1.000
_cell.angle_alpha   90.00
_cell.angle_beta   90.00
_cell.angle_gamma   90.00
#
_symmetry.space_group_name_H-M   'P 1'
#
loop_
_entity.id
_entity.type
_entity.pdbx_description
1 polymer ?
#
loop_
_entity_poly.entity_id
_entity_poly.type
_entity_poly.pdbx_seq_one_letter_code
_entity_poly.pdbx_strand_id
1 'polypeptide(L)'
;EFGINFFIALSYRWLTKGHPDPEGFHLGIVTAFLKHYLDRYGLYDISNVGVFWDFGSLYQNTRVGNQEELFKEGLRASNRWYGSVHSVVWLQPHLPRDFEGAPYDQSGWCFVEASISSVIKGGDSRYDLGLLEIDDLLNKRIEWGSLRSGRMPPLSPARVAQKLKDEKKFTNDSDVEKVVMLYKSFFDTVSSSVEELEFFDCGWTAEH
;
A
#
# COMPACT_ATOMS: atom_id res chain seq x y z
N GLU A 1 -12.61 3.81 22.11
CA GLU A 1 -11.55 3.11 21.37
C GLU A 1 -11.84 3.24 19.89
N PHE A 2 -10.93 3.81 19.10
CA PHE A 2 -11.06 3.81 17.66
C PHE A 2 -10.65 2.43 17.15
N GLY A 3 -11.57 1.71 16.47
CA GLY A 3 -11.28 0.39 15.91
C GLY A 3 -10.26 0.45 14.75
N ILE A 4 -9.89 -0.72 14.22
CA ILE A 4 -8.92 -0.91 13.11
C ILE A 4 -9.19 -0.04 11.88
N ASN A 5 -10.39 0.49 11.72
CA ASN A 5 -10.83 1.25 10.55
C ASN A 5 -10.36 2.71 10.52
N PHE A 6 -9.72 3.22 11.58
CA PHE A 6 -9.33 4.63 11.70
C PHE A 6 -8.10 4.98 10.84
N PHE A 7 -7.10 4.10 10.77
CA PHE A 7 -5.83 4.42 10.13
C PHE A 7 -5.66 3.67 8.82
N ILE A 8 -5.53 4.43 7.72
CA ILE A 8 -5.46 3.92 6.36
C ILE A 8 -4.06 4.17 5.81
N ALA A 9 -3.38 3.14 5.32
CA ALA A 9 -2.14 3.28 4.57
C ALA A 9 -2.41 3.09 3.07
N LEU A 10 -2.08 4.11 2.28
CA LEU A 10 -2.28 4.10 0.83
C LEU A 10 -1.02 3.62 0.12
N SER A 11 -1.15 2.59 -0.71
CA SER A 11 -0.13 2.18 -1.68
C SER A 11 -0.60 2.54 -3.08
N TYR A 12 0.21 3.28 -3.81
CA TYR A 12 -0.12 3.77 -5.15
C TYR A 12 1.15 4.07 -5.94
N ARG A 13 1.02 4.25 -7.25
CA ARG A 13 2.14 4.53 -8.14
C ARG A 13 2.31 6.03 -8.32
N TRP A 14 3.50 6.56 -8.04
CA TRP A 14 3.83 7.95 -8.39
C TRP A 14 3.75 8.20 -9.92
N LEU A 15 2.89 9.11 -10.35
CA LEU A 15 2.71 9.44 -11.77
C LEU A 15 3.87 10.27 -12.35
N THR A 16 4.52 11.09 -11.52
CA THR A 16 5.70 11.87 -11.93
C THR A 16 6.79 11.81 -10.87
N LYS A 17 8.00 12.28 -11.19
CA LYS A 17 9.14 12.31 -10.26
C LYS A 17 9.01 13.38 -9.16
N GLY A 18 8.27 14.46 -9.43
CA GLY A 18 8.19 15.62 -8.53
C GLY A 18 6.98 15.53 -7.61
N HIS A 19 5.79 15.66 -8.20
CA HIS A 19 4.52 15.49 -7.51
C HIS A 19 3.90 14.16 -7.98
N PRO A 20 3.52 13.24 -7.09
CA PRO A 20 3.08 11.91 -7.47
C PRO A 20 1.69 11.90 -8.12
N ASP A 21 0.90 12.96 -7.92
CA ASP A 21 -0.46 13.09 -8.42
C ASP A 21 -0.81 14.53 -8.86
N PRO A 22 -0.11 15.09 -9.87
CA PRO A 22 -0.18 16.53 -10.17
C PRO A 22 -1.58 17.01 -10.56
N GLU A 23 -2.36 16.16 -11.22
CA GLU A 23 -3.71 16.45 -11.69
C GLU A 23 -4.81 15.92 -10.76
N GLY A 24 -4.44 15.37 -9.58
CA GLY A 24 -5.41 14.86 -8.60
C GLY A 24 -6.13 13.58 -9.04
N PHE A 25 -5.55 12.78 -9.92
CA PHE A 25 -6.09 11.50 -10.38
C PHE A 25 -6.28 10.52 -9.22
N HIS A 26 -5.22 10.31 -8.42
CA HIS A 26 -5.30 9.46 -7.24
C HIS A 26 -6.19 10.06 -6.17
N LEU A 27 -6.12 11.39 -5.96
CA LEU A 27 -6.98 12.11 -5.02
C LEU A 27 -8.46 11.92 -5.31
N GLY A 28 -8.86 11.98 -6.58
CA GLY A 28 -10.24 11.75 -6.99
C GLY A 28 -10.73 10.36 -6.58
N ILE A 29 -9.93 9.33 -6.84
CA ILE A 29 -10.29 7.94 -6.51
C ILE A 29 -10.28 7.71 -5.00
N VAL A 30 -9.24 8.15 -4.30
CA VAL A 30 -9.13 8.03 -2.83
C VAL A 30 -10.31 8.72 -2.15
N THR A 31 -10.69 9.92 -2.61
CA THR A 31 -11.82 10.67 -2.05
C THR A 31 -13.15 9.96 -2.33
N ALA A 32 -13.34 9.43 -3.54
CA ALA A 32 -14.55 8.67 -3.87
C ALA A 32 -14.68 7.43 -3.00
N PHE A 33 -13.62 6.62 -2.89
CA PHE A 33 -13.62 5.42 -2.06
C PHE A 33 -13.78 5.75 -0.57
N LEU A 34 -13.15 6.82 -0.09
CA LEU A 34 -13.24 7.26 1.30
C LEU A 34 -14.68 7.58 1.70
N LYS A 35 -15.49 8.19 0.82
CA LYS A 35 -16.92 8.44 1.12
C LYS A 35 -17.68 7.14 1.39
N HIS A 36 -17.48 6.12 0.56
CA HIS A 36 -18.09 4.80 0.76
C HIS A 36 -17.57 4.11 2.01
N TYR A 37 -16.29 4.26 2.30
CA TYR A 37 -15.66 3.69 3.48
C TYR A 37 -16.22 4.30 4.78
N LEU A 38 -16.34 5.63 4.80
CA LEU A 38 -16.93 6.36 5.92
C LEU A 38 -18.38 5.90 6.16
N ASP A 39 -19.20 5.81 5.12
CA ASP A 39 -20.59 5.31 5.20
C ASP A 39 -20.66 3.87 5.73
N ARG A 40 -19.85 2.96 5.17
CA ARG A 40 -19.80 1.54 5.57
C ARG A 40 -19.56 1.36 7.07
N TYR A 41 -18.66 2.17 7.62
CA TYR A 41 -18.22 2.04 9.02
C TYR A 41 -18.92 3.02 9.97
N GLY A 42 -19.91 3.79 9.49
CA GLY A 42 -20.62 4.78 10.30
C GLY A 42 -19.71 5.89 10.82
N LEU A 43 -18.68 6.25 10.06
CA LEU A 43 -17.75 7.33 10.36
C LEU A 43 -18.28 8.60 9.69
N TYR A 44 -19.00 9.43 10.44
CA TYR A 44 -19.72 10.57 9.85
C TYR A 44 -18.86 11.81 9.62
N ASP A 45 -17.60 11.81 10.07
CA ASP A 45 -16.65 12.91 9.88
C ASP A 45 -15.29 12.37 9.38
N ILE A 46 -14.69 13.08 8.41
CA ILE A 46 -13.35 12.81 7.92
C ILE A 46 -12.29 12.96 9.02
N SER A 47 -12.57 13.74 10.07
CA SER A 47 -11.72 13.82 11.27
C SER A 47 -11.61 12.49 12.03
N ASN A 48 -12.45 11.50 11.68
CA ASN A 48 -12.43 10.16 12.26
C ASN A 48 -11.53 9.17 11.50
N VAL A 49 -10.76 9.63 10.52
CA VAL A 49 -9.77 8.81 9.84
C VAL A 49 -8.43 9.52 9.67
N GLY A 50 -7.35 8.77 9.72
CA GLY A 50 -6.02 9.21 9.33
C GLY A 50 -5.57 8.45 8.09
N VAL A 51 -5.18 9.16 7.03
CA VAL A 51 -4.61 8.55 5.82
C VAL A 51 -3.10 8.80 5.80
N PHE A 52 -2.33 7.73 5.96
CA PHE A 52 -0.92 7.74 5.60
C PHE A 52 -0.81 7.71 4.07
N TRP A 53 -0.52 8.89 3.52
CA TRP A 53 -0.21 9.11 2.12
C TRP A 53 1.26 9.55 2.04
N ASP A 54 2.13 8.68 1.56
CA ASP A 54 3.59 8.83 1.62
C ASP A 54 4.11 10.25 1.32
N PHE A 55 3.66 10.87 0.24
CA PHE A 55 4.09 12.17 -0.23
C PHE A 55 3.62 13.30 0.70
N GLY A 56 2.37 13.23 1.15
CA GLY A 56 1.80 14.19 2.10
C GLY A 56 2.24 13.97 3.55
N SER A 57 2.75 12.77 3.87
CA SER A 57 3.11 12.36 5.23
C SER A 57 4.61 12.43 5.52
N LEU A 58 5.45 12.50 4.47
CA LEU A 58 6.91 12.54 4.59
C LEU A 58 7.47 13.83 3.99
N TYR A 59 8.62 14.29 4.49
CA TYR A 59 9.31 15.45 3.91
C TYR A 59 9.80 15.17 2.49
N GLN A 60 9.48 16.07 1.57
CA GLN A 60 9.88 16.01 0.17
C GLN A 60 11.13 16.86 -0.09
N ASN A 61 11.76 16.66 -1.26
CA ASN A 61 12.93 17.47 -1.64
C ASN A 61 12.52 18.90 -2.04
N THR A 62 13.35 19.92 -1.80
CA THR A 62 14.63 19.90 -1.07
C THR A 62 14.41 20.03 0.44
N ARG A 63 14.96 19.09 1.22
CA ARG A 63 14.81 19.05 2.68
C ARG A 63 15.78 20.00 3.39
N VAL A 64 15.35 20.62 4.49
CA VAL A 64 16.15 21.57 5.29
C VAL A 64 16.19 21.19 6.76
N GLY A 65 17.29 21.52 7.46
CA GLY A 65 17.45 21.22 8.89
C GLY A 65 17.38 19.72 9.20
N ASN A 66 16.51 19.33 10.14
CA ASN A 66 16.31 17.93 10.54
C ASN A 66 15.35 17.14 9.62
N GLN A 67 14.84 17.74 8.54
CA GLN A 67 13.87 17.09 7.65
C GLN A 67 14.43 15.83 6.98
N GLU A 68 15.72 15.78 6.66
CA GLU A 68 16.36 14.58 6.09
C GLU A 68 16.38 13.40 7.06
N GLU A 69 16.60 13.67 8.36
CA GLU A 69 16.55 12.66 9.41
C GLU A 69 15.11 12.18 9.62
N LEU A 70 14.16 13.11 9.77
CA LEU A 70 12.74 12.80 9.92
C LEU A 70 12.17 12.05 8.71
N PHE A 71 12.62 12.36 7.49
CA PHE A 71 12.27 11.59 6.30
C PHE A 71 12.74 10.14 6.39
N LYS A 72 14.00 9.91 6.79
CA LYS A 72 14.55 8.56 6.94
C LYS A 72 13.83 7.77 8.02
N GLU A 73 13.51 8.41 9.15
CA GLU A 73 12.73 7.79 10.22
C GLU A 73 11.32 7.44 9.77
N GLY A 74 10.62 8.39 9.13
CA GLY A 74 9.28 8.18 8.59
C GLY A 74 9.23 7.10 7.51
N LEU A 75 10.21 7.08 6.60
CA LEU A 75 10.32 6.05 5.57
C LEU A 75 10.61 4.66 6.16
N ARG A 76 11.41 4.57 7.22
CA ARG A 76 11.58 3.29 7.93
C ARG A 76 10.31 2.86 8.67
N ALA A 77 9.56 3.82 9.20
CA ALA A 77 8.31 3.55 9.90
C ALA A 77 7.15 3.19 8.96
N SER A 78 7.19 3.59 7.68
CA SER A 78 6.10 3.35 6.72
C SER A 78 5.74 1.86 6.57
N ASN A 79 6.74 0.97 6.61
CA ASN A 79 6.49 -0.47 6.57
C ASN A 79 5.66 -0.98 7.74
N ARG A 80 5.78 -0.34 8.92
CA ARG A 80 4.93 -0.69 10.06
C ARG A 80 3.48 -0.35 9.75
N TRP A 81 3.22 0.74 9.03
CA TRP A 81 1.88 1.12 8.60
C TRP A 81 1.31 0.15 7.57
N TYR A 82 2.08 -0.25 6.56
CA TYR A 82 1.63 -1.28 5.61
C TYR A 82 1.46 -2.65 6.28
N GLY A 83 2.30 -2.97 7.27
CA GLY A 83 2.30 -4.26 7.95
C GLY A 83 1.36 -4.39 9.15
N SER A 84 0.98 -3.31 9.83
CA SER A 84 0.30 -3.35 11.14
C SER A 84 -1.11 -3.93 11.11
N VAL A 85 -1.45 -4.84 12.03
CA VAL A 85 -2.84 -5.34 12.19
C VAL A 85 -3.84 -4.24 12.61
N HIS A 86 -3.36 -3.07 13.02
CA HIS A 86 -4.17 -1.92 13.41
C HIS A 86 -4.33 -0.87 12.30
N SER A 87 -3.93 -1.20 11.06
CA SER A 87 -4.15 -0.36 9.89
C SER A 87 -4.93 -1.10 8.81
N VAL A 88 -5.72 -0.34 8.06
CA VAL A 88 -6.29 -0.78 6.78
C VAL A 88 -5.36 -0.35 5.66
N VAL A 89 -5.05 -1.24 4.71
CA VAL A 89 -4.27 -0.89 3.53
C VAL A 89 -5.16 -0.79 2.30
N TRP A 90 -5.04 0.32 1.57
CA TRP A 90 -5.66 0.49 0.26
C TRP A 90 -4.59 0.37 -0.81
N LEU A 91 -4.75 -0.61 -1.70
CA LEU A 91 -3.96 -0.69 -2.91
C LEU A 91 -4.70 0.02 -4.01
N GLN A 92 -4.07 1.06 -4.55
CA GLN A 92 -4.61 1.82 -5.66
C GLN A 92 -3.72 1.62 -6.91
N PRO A 93 -4.03 0.60 -7.73
CA PRO A 93 -3.29 0.30 -8.95
C PRO A 93 -3.75 1.04 -10.21
N HIS A 94 -4.89 1.74 -10.19
CA HIS A 94 -5.39 2.52 -11.33
C HIS A 94 -4.39 3.60 -11.75
N LEU A 95 -4.32 3.84 -13.06
CA LEU A 95 -3.41 4.78 -13.70
C LEU A 95 -4.16 5.58 -14.77
N PRO A 96 -3.75 6.82 -15.07
CA PRO A 96 -4.22 7.54 -16.25
C PRO A 96 -4.01 6.71 -17.52
N ARG A 97 -4.93 6.82 -18.48
CA ARG A 97 -4.91 6.01 -19.72
C ARG A 97 -3.65 6.23 -20.56
N ASP A 98 -3.07 7.42 -20.45
CA ASP A 98 -1.89 7.91 -21.16
C ASP A 98 -0.59 7.79 -20.32
N PHE A 99 -0.63 7.11 -19.18
CA PHE A 99 0.55 6.93 -18.34
C PHE A 99 1.60 6.02 -19.01
N GLU A 100 2.77 6.59 -19.32
CA GLU A 100 3.89 5.88 -19.99
C GLU A 100 4.84 5.16 -19.02
N GLY A 101 4.61 5.24 -17.71
CA GLY A 101 5.48 4.66 -16.70
C GLY A 101 5.23 3.17 -16.43
N ALA A 102 6.02 2.62 -15.51
CA ALA A 102 5.82 1.25 -15.02
C ALA A 102 4.45 1.13 -14.32
N PRO A 103 3.60 0.16 -14.70
CA PRO A 103 2.37 -0.14 -13.99
C PRO A 103 2.57 -0.43 -12.49
N TYR A 104 1.50 -0.37 -11.71
CA TYR A 104 1.55 -0.52 -10.25
C TYR A 104 2.23 -1.83 -9.82
N ASP A 105 1.81 -2.96 -10.38
CA ASP A 105 2.34 -4.29 -10.08
C ASP A 105 3.82 -4.47 -10.49
N GLN A 106 4.29 -3.66 -11.42
CA GLN A 106 5.68 -3.64 -11.89
C GLN A 106 6.58 -2.73 -11.05
N SER A 107 6.02 -1.85 -10.21
CA SER A 107 6.80 -1.01 -9.30
C SER A 107 7.34 -1.82 -8.12
N GLY A 108 8.65 -1.78 -7.87
CA GLY A 108 9.26 -2.50 -6.76
C GLY A 108 8.76 -2.06 -5.38
N TRP A 109 8.50 -0.76 -5.20
CA TRP A 109 7.91 -0.20 -3.97
C TRP A 109 6.49 -0.74 -3.75
N CYS A 110 5.61 -0.56 -4.75
CA CYS A 110 4.22 -1.00 -4.67
C CYS A 110 4.11 -2.52 -4.46
N PHE A 111 4.98 -3.30 -5.12
CA PHE A 111 5.06 -4.75 -4.92
C PHE A 111 5.37 -5.12 -3.47
N VAL A 112 6.35 -4.47 -2.84
CA VAL A 112 6.69 -4.75 -1.43
C VAL A 112 5.62 -4.27 -0.47
N GLU A 113 5.01 -3.11 -0.69
CA GLU A 113 3.90 -2.62 0.12
C GLU A 113 2.70 -3.57 0.07
N ALA A 114 2.33 -4.01 -1.14
CA ALA A 114 1.28 -4.99 -1.35
C ALA A 114 1.60 -6.33 -0.68
N SER A 115 2.86 -6.79 -0.76
CA SER A 115 3.32 -8.04 -0.15
C SER A 115 3.36 -7.97 1.39
N ILE A 116 3.80 -6.85 1.96
CA ILE A 116 3.82 -6.63 3.41
C ILE A 116 2.38 -6.60 3.95
N SER A 117 1.48 -5.91 3.24
CA SER A 117 0.08 -5.79 3.65
C SER A 117 -0.72 -7.09 3.63
N SER A 118 -0.26 -8.11 2.90
CA SER A 118 -0.97 -9.38 2.79
C SER A 118 -0.65 -10.39 3.90
N VAL A 119 0.44 -10.19 4.66
CA VAL A 119 1.01 -11.24 5.54
C VAL A 119 0.19 -11.48 6.79
N ILE A 120 -0.06 -10.43 7.58
CA ILE A 120 -0.65 -10.57 8.93
C ILE A 120 -2.07 -10.00 9.03
N LYS A 121 -2.54 -9.33 7.99
CA LYS A 121 -3.85 -8.68 7.99
C LYS A 121 -4.95 -9.69 7.69
N GLY A 122 -6.03 -9.65 8.48
CA GLY A 122 -7.28 -10.29 8.11
C GLY A 122 -7.91 -9.64 6.88
N GLY A 123 -8.84 -10.33 6.23
CA GLY A 123 -9.43 -9.90 4.95
C GLY A 123 -10.08 -8.51 4.99
N ASP A 124 -10.59 -8.07 6.13
CA ASP A 124 -11.22 -6.74 6.32
C ASP A 124 -10.23 -5.56 6.39
N SER A 125 -8.92 -5.83 6.46
CA SER A 125 -7.89 -4.79 6.67
C SER A 125 -7.03 -4.54 5.42
N ARG A 126 -7.45 -5.04 4.26
CA ARG A 126 -6.79 -4.79 2.97
C ARG A 126 -7.81 -4.73 1.84
N TYR A 127 -7.83 -3.62 1.10
CA TYR A 127 -8.71 -3.40 -0.05
C TYR A 127 -7.89 -3.14 -1.32
N ASP A 128 -8.15 -3.90 -2.38
CA ASP A 128 -7.62 -3.66 -3.71
C ASP A 128 -8.64 -2.88 -4.54
N LEU A 129 -8.35 -1.60 -4.78
CA LEU A 129 -9.23 -0.69 -5.52
C LEU A 129 -9.17 -0.97 -7.03
N GLY A 130 -8.17 -1.72 -7.51
CA GLY A 130 -8.07 -2.17 -8.90
C GLY A 130 -9.16 -3.15 -9.31
N LEU A 131 -9.85 -3.74 -8.33
CA LEU A 131 -11.00 -4.62 -8.54
C LEU A 131 -12.31 -3.83 -8.72
N LEU A 132 -12.25 -2.50 -8.71
CA LEU A 132 -13.36 -1.60 -9.02
C LEU A 132 -13.10 -0.87 -10.33
N GLU A 133 -14.13 -0.76 -11.15
CA GLU A 133 -14.14 0.23 -12.21
C GLU A 133 -14.26 1.64 -11.60
N ILE A 134 -13.56 2.62 -12.17
CA ILE A 134 -13.59 4.01 -11.68
C ILE A 134 -15.02 4.57 -11.70
N ASP A 135 -15.82 4.21 -12.70
CA ASP A 135 -17.22 4.64 -12.81
C ASP A 135 -18.10 4.08 -11.67
N ASP A 136 -17.77 2.90 -11.14
CA ASP A 136 -18.50 2.26 -10.05
C ASP A 136 -18.24 2.97 -8.72
N LEU A 137 -17.01 3.42 -8.49
CA LEU A 137 -16.64 4.24 -7.33
C LEU A 137 -17.47 5.52 -7.23
N LEU A 138 -17.84 6.11 -8.37
CA LEU A 138 -18.55 7.37 -8.42
C LEU A 138 -20.07 7.21 -8.33
N ASN A 139 -20.61 6.08 -8.81
CA ASN A 139 -22.04 6.00 -9.12
C ASN A 139 -22.77 4.77 -8.53
N LYS A 140 -22.07 3.80 -7.93
CA LYS A 140 -22.67 2.53 -7.49
C LYS A 140 -22.34 2.21 -6.03
N ARG A 141 -23.08 1.24 -5.48
CA ARG A 141 -22.72 0.60 -4.20
C ARG A 141 -21.52 -0.31 -4.42
N ILE A 142 -20.62 -0.33 -3.45
CA ILE A 142 -19.40 -1.15 -3.48
C ILE A 142 -19.69 -2.55 -2.92
N GLU A 143 -19.34 -3.58 -3.68
CA GLU A 143 -19.31 -4.98 -3.23
C GLU A 143 -18.01 -5.26 -2.47
N TRP A 144 -17.98 -4.96 -1.17
CA TRP A 144 -16.74 -4.97 -0.35
C TRP A 144 -16.01 -6.30 -0.26
N GLY A 145 -16.70 -7.42 -0.45
CA GLY A 145 -16.10 -8.75 -0.43
C GLY A 145 -15.18 -9.00 -1.61
N SER A 146 -15.52 -8.47 -2.80
CA SER A 146 -14.73 -8.71 -4.02
C SER A 146 -13.34 -8.06 -3.93
N LEU A 147 -13.24 -6.92 -3.25
CA LEU A 147 -12.02 -6.11 -3.09
C LEU A 147 -10.88 -6.79 -2.33
N ARG A 148 -11.15 -7.97 -1.75
CA ARG A 148 -10.22 -8.73 -0.92
C ARG A 148 -9.58 -9.89 -1.69
N SER A 149 -10.09 -10.15 -2.90
CA SER A 149 -9.66 -11.24 -3.75
C SER A 149 -8.22 -11.07 -4.21
N GLY A 150 -7.53 -12.17 -4.49
CA GLY A 150 -6.18 -12.14 -5.06
C GLY A 150 -5.09 -11.75 -4.06
N ARG A 151 -5.35 -11.83 -2.75
CA ARG A 151 -4.30 -11.69 -1.73
C ARG A 151 -3.27 -12.80 -1.91
N MET A 152 -2.01 -12.41 -2.05
CA MET A 152 -0.91 -13.37 -2.21
C MET A 152 -0.28 -13.68 -0.84
N PRO A 153 0.04 -14.95 -0.55
CA PRO A 153 0.89 -15.28 0.60
C PRO A 153 2.25 -14.57 0.49
N PRO A 154 2.95 -14.32 1.61
CA PRO A 154 4.31 -13.79 1.56
C PRO A 154 5.25 -14.74 0.83
N LEU A 155 6.12 -14.19 0.00
CA LEU A 155 7.26 -14.91 -0.56
C LEU A 155 8.43 -14.89 0.43
N SER A 156 9.38 -15.81 0.29
CA SER A 156 10.61 -15.74 1.08
C SER A 156 11.41 -14.46 0.76
N PRO A 157 12.20 -13.91 1.71
CA PRO A 157 13.06 -12.76 1.44
C PRO A 157 14.01 -12.96 0.24
N ALA A 158 14.49 -14.18 0.03
CA ALA A 158 15.33 -14.53 -1.11
C ALA A 158 14.57 -14.42 -2.45
N ARG A 159 13.33 -14.91 -2.49
CA ARG A 159 12.49 -14.81 -3.70
C ARG A 159 12.08 -13.36 -3.96
N VAL A 160 11.69 -12.60 -2.95
CA VAL A 160 11.42 -11.16 -3.10
C VAL A 160 12.64 -10.42 -3.63
N ALA A 161 13.84 -10.67 -3.08
CA ALA A 161 15.06 -10.06 -3.56
C ALA A 161 15.35 -10.36 -5.04
N GLN A 162 15.11 -11.61 -5.46
CA GLN A 162 15.24 -11.99 -6.86
C GLN A 162 14.23 -11.24 -7.75
N LYS A 163 12.95 -11.22 -7.39
CA LYS A 163 11.92 -10.53 -8.19
C LYS A 163 12.18 -9.02 -8.26
N LEU A 164 12.60 -8.40 -7.16
CA LEU A 164 12.95 -6.98 -7.13
C LEU A 164 14.12 -6.64 -8.05
N LYS A 165 15.07 -7.56 -8.22
CA LYS A 165 16.23 -7.37 -9.07
C LYS A 165 15.95 -7.67 -10.55
N ASP A 166 15.21 -8.75 -10.80
CA ASP A 166 15.10 -9.34 -12.15
C ASP A 166 13.81 -8.91 -12.87
N GLU A 167 12.75 -8.55 -12.14
CA GLU A 167 11.41 -8.34 -12.70
C GLU A 167 10.85 -6.94 -12.43
N LYS A 168 11.13 -6.34 -11.26
CA LYS A 168 10.51 -5.06 -10.85
C LYS A 168 11.30 -3.85 -11.31
N LYS A 169 10.57 -2.74 -11.47
CA LYS A 169 11.08 -1.47 -11.94
C LYS A 169 11.21 -0.47 -10.79
N PHE A 170 12.29 0.29 -10.82
CA PHE A 170 12.56 1.39 -9.90
C PHE A 170 12.85 2.67 -10.68
N THR A 171 12.48 3.80 -10.11
CA THR A 171 12.87 5.11 -10.64
C THR A 171 14.33 5.44 -10.33
N ASN A 172 14.89 4.77 -9.31
CA ASN A 172 16.26 4.91 -8.84
C ASN A 172 16.81 3.54 -8.44
N ASP A 173 17.84 3.05 -9.14
CA ASP A 173 18.41 1.72 -8.91
C ASP A 173 18.95 1.53 -7.48
N SER A 174 19.34 2.61 -6.80
CA SER A 174 19.77 2.56 -5.39
C SER A 174 18.64 2.18 -4.43
N ASP A 175 17.38 2.21 -4.87
CA ASP A 175 16.24 1.81 -4.04
C ASP A 175 16.05 0.30 -3.98
N VAL A 176 16.62 -0.48 -4.90
CA VAL A 176 16.49 -1.95 -4.92
C VAL A 176 16.96 -2.53 -3.59
N GLU A 177 18.21 -2.24 -3.19
CA GLU A 177 18.79 -2.75 -1.94
C GLU A 177 18.00 -2.29 -0.71
N LYS A 178 17.53 -1.03 -0.73
CA LYS A 178 16.72 -0.48 0.37
C LYS A 178 15.43 -1.28 0.52
N VAL A 179 14.70 -1.48 -0.57
CA VAL A 179 13.40 -2.17 -0.57
C VAL A 179 13.53 -3.66 -0.24
N VAL A 180 14.62 -4.32 -0.66
CA VAL A 180 14.97 -5.68 -0.23
C VAL A 180 15.16 -5.74 1.28
N MET A 181 15.96 -4.84 1.85
CA MET A 181 16.23 -4.80 3.29
C MET A 181 14.97 -4.48 4.10
N LEU A 182 14.12 -3.59 3.58
CA LEU A 182 12.82 -3.26 4.15
C LEU A 182 11.92 -4.50 4.26
N TYR A 183 11.77 -5.25 3.18
CA TYR A 183 10.97 -6.49 3.18
C TYR A 183 11.55 -7.54 4.14
N LYS A 184 12.87 -7.79 4.06
CA LYS A 184 13.54 -8.76 4.93
C LYS A 184 13.34 -8.42 6.40
N SER A 185 13.54 -7.15 6.78
CA SER A 185 13.36 -6.71 8.17
C SER A 185 11.92 -6.92 8.65
N PHE A 186 10.92 -6.67 7.81
CA PHE A 186 9.53 -6.94 8.14
C PHE A 186 9.28 -8.45 8.31
N PHE A 187 9.75 -9.27 7.36
CA PHE A 187 9.59 -10.72 7.40
C PHE A 187 10.22 -11.34 8.65
N ASP A 188 11.47 -10.97 8.97
CA ASP A 188 12.16 -11.45 10.18
C ASP A 188 11.41 -11.05 11.46
N THR A 189 10.86 -9.82 11.49
CA THR A 189 10.06 -9.34 12.62
C THR A 189 8.79 -10.17 12.78
N VAL A 190 8.01 -10.32 11.71
CA VAL A 190 6.72 -11.03 11.74
C VAL A 190 6.90 -12.51 12.04
N SER A 191 7.82 -13.18 11.36
CA SER A 191 8.07 -14.62 11.56
C SER A 191 8.54 -14.98 12.97
N SER A 192 9.13 -14.02 13.69
CA SER A 192 9.60 -14.24 15.08
C SER A 192 8.57 -13.86 16.16
N SER A 193 7.49 -13.16 15.80
CA SER A 193 6.58 -12.54 16.79
C SER A 193 5.10 -12.89 16.63
N VAL A 194 4.70 -13.42 15.48
CA VAL A 194 3.29 -13.71 15.20
C VAL A 194 2.96 -15.16 15.56
N GLU A 195 1.87 -15.34 16.32
CA GLU A 195 1.39 -16.66 16.77
C GLU A 195 0.44 -17.33 15.75
N GLU A 196 -0.26 -16.52 14.94
CA GLU A 196 -1.23 -17.01 13.96
C GLU A 196 -1.11 -16.28 12.62
N LEU A 197 -1.15 -17.04 11.52
CA LEU A 197 -1.15 -16.51 10.15
C LEU A 197 -2.43 -16.90 9.45
N GLU A 198 -3.15 -15.91 8.91
CA GLU A 198 -4.38 -16.13 8.18
C GLU A 198 -4.11 -16.07 6.68
N PHE A 199 -4.04 -17.22 6.01
CA PHE A 199 -3.85 -17.33 4.54
C PHE A 199 -5.02 -18.01 3.83
N PHE A 200 -6.22 -17.91 4.40
CA PHE A 200 -7.45 -18.35 3.74
C PHE A 200 -7.71 -17.53 2.47
N ASP A 201 -8.23 -18.19 1.43
CA ASP A 201 -8.51 -17.65 0.10
C ASP A 201 -7.35 -16.85 -0.55
N CYS A 202 -6.11 -17.22 -0.20
CA CYS A 202 -4.92 -16.65 -0.82
C CYS A 202 -4.58 -17.34 -2.15
N GLY A 203 -4.02 -16.59 -3.09
CA GLY A 203 -3.59 -17.05 -4.41
C GLY A 203 -2.29 -17.87 -4.39
N TRP A 204 -2.25 -18.98 -3.66
CA TRP A 204 -1.07 -19.84 -3.59
C TRP A 204 -0.60 -20.30 -4.98
N THR A 205 0.72 -20.25 -5.19
CA THR A 205 1.39 -20.73 -6.40
C THR A 205 2.64 -21.52 -6.02
N ALA A 206 3.27 -22.19 -6.99
CA ALA A 206 4.53 -22.91 -6.79
C ALA A 206 5.73 -22.03 -6.36
N GLU A 207 5.58 -20.70 -6.33
CA GLU A 207 6.63 -19.78 -5.88
C GLU A 207 6.69 -19.60 -4.34
N HIS A 208 5.68 -20.08 -3.61
CA HIS A 208 5.56 -19.97 -2.15
C HIS A 208 6.04 -21.27 -1.47
#